data_AF-A0A1Q7WKR3-F1
#
_entry.id   AF-A0A1Q7WKR3-F1
#
_cell.length_a   1.000
_cell.length_b   1.000
_cell.length_c   1.000
_cell.angle_alpha   90.00
_cell.angle_beta   90.00
_cell.angle_gamma   90.00
#
_symmetry.space_group_name_H-M   'P 1'
#
loop_
_entity.id
_entity.type
_entity.pdbx_description
1 polymer ?
#
loop_
_entity_poly.entity_id
_entity_poly.type
_entity_poly.pdbx_seq_one_letter_code
_entity_poly.pdbx_strand_id
1 'polypeptide(L)'
;MHVKLDSLKEKGFAVLRDYDGPPIPKEEWESLEYMDWKSGGDTNFAPIASAFGDMECHGFWDHGKADKDGIWTQNAENCPTLVQWTRNVGANFGRVRIIKLNPNTEAEATHNLHLDDNNRLNPDGEGWVVRVWLELSDDPNSYMILREDKNDPSTESRIS
;
A
#
# COMPACT_ATOMS: atom_id res chain seq x y z
N MET A 1 19.04 -11.61 9.82
CA MET A 1 17.80 -11.14 10.49
C MET A 1 17.60 -9.67 10.14
N HIS A 2 16.43 -9.29 9.65
CA HIS A 2 16.12 -7.91 9.28
C HIS A 2 15.86 -7.01 10.50
N VAL A 3 16.09 -5.70 10.33
CA VAL A 3 15.80 -4.68 11.34
C VAL A 3 14.30 -4.38 11.38
N LYS A 4 13.71 -4.41 12.58
CA LYS A 4 12.29 -4.12 12.83
C LYS A 4 12.13 -2.75 13.50
N LEU A 5 11.01 -2.08 13.24
CA LEU A 5 10.67 -0.81 13.88
C LEU A 5 10.07 -1.05 15.27
N ASP A 6 10.57 -0.33 16.27
CA ASP A 6 10.09 -0.43 17.65
C ASP A 6 8.61 -0.05 17.80
N SER A 7 8.17 0.94 17.01
CA SER A 7 6.78 1.41 16.97
C SER A 7 5.78 0.34 16.48
N LEU A 8 6.27 -0.71 15.82
CA LEU A 8 5.43 -1.79 15.29
C LEU A 8 5.51 -3.07 16.14
N LYS A 9 6.29 -3.08 17.23
CA LYS A 9 6.55 -4.30 18.03
C LYS A 9 5.30 -4.90 18.67
N GLU A 10 4.38 -4.06 19.13
CA GLU A 10 3.20 -4.51 19.88
C GLU A 10 2.15 -5.14 18.95
N LYS A 11 1.72 -4.40 17.92
CA LYS A 11 0.57 -4.79 17.08
C LYS A 11 0.91 -5.13 15.63
N GLY A 12 2.15 -4.89 15.20
CA GLY A 12 2.55 -5.00 13.80
C GLY A 12 2.12 -3.83 12.90
N PHE A 13 1.34 -2.87 13.41
CA PHE A 13 0.94 -1.65 12.72
C PHE A 13 1.00 -0.44 13.66
N ALA A 14 0.99 0.77 13.08
CA ALA A 14 0.84 2.02 13.80
C ALA A 14 -0.13 2.92 13.01
N VAL A 15 -0.99 3.65 13.73
CA VAL A 15 -1.86 4.67 13.15
C VAL A 15 -1.06 5.98 13.07
N LEU A 16 -0.92 6.52 11.87
CA LEU A 16 -0.27 7.81 11.66
C LEU A 16 -1.24 8.95 11.98
N ARG A 17 -0.69 10.14 12.23
CA ARG A 17 -1.49 11.37 12.29
C ARG A 17 -2.13 11.65 10.93
N ASP A 18 -3.25 12.36 10.95
CA ASP A 18 -3.90 12.86 9.73
C ASP A 18 -2.92 13.64 8.87
N TYR A 19 -3.12 13.52 7.55
CA TYR A 19 -2.32 14.24 6.57
C TYR A 19 -2.52 15.75 6.74
N ASP A 20 -1.41 16.46 7.00
CA ASP A 20 -1.36 17.91 7.24
C ASP A 20 -0.67 18.69 6.11
N GLY A 21 -0.46 18.05 4.95
CA GLY A 21 0.17 18.65 3.79
C GLY A 21 -0.79 19.43 2.88
N PRO A 22 -0.31 19.92 1.72
CA PRO A 22 -1.17 20.59 0.74
C PRO A 22 -2.27 19.64 0.24
N PRO A 23 -3.48 20.13 -0.09
CA PRO A 23 -4.53 19.31 -0.67
C PRO A 23 -4.03 18.52 -1.87
N ILE A 24 -4.35 17.22 -1.91
CA ILE A 24 -4.07 16.36 -3.06
C ILE A 24 -5.23 16.55 -4.05
N PRO A 25 -5.01 17.13 -5.24
CA PRO A 25 -6.08 17.30 -6.23
C PRO A 25 -6.68 15.95 -6.61
N LYS A 26 -8.00 15.88 -6.79
CA LYS A 26 -8.67 14.63 -7.14
C LYS A 26 -8.19 14.06 -8.47
N GLU A 27 -7.85 14.96 -9.38
CA GLU A 27 -7.32 14.65 -10.69
C GLU A 27 -6.01 13.85 -10.61
N GLU A 28 -5.19 14.07 -9.56
CA GLU A 28 -3.93 13.33 -9.37
C GLU A 28 -4.12 11.84 -9.07
N TRP A 29 -5.34 11.39 -8.77
CA TRP A 29 -5.60 9.96 -8.55
C TRP A 29 -6.79 9.43 -9.36
N GLU A 30 -7.81 10.24 -9.65
CA GLU A 30 -8.96 9.80 -10.48
C GLU A 30 -8.60 9.62 -11.95
N SER A 31 -7.67 10.42 -12.50
CA SER A 31 -7.35 10.40 -13.94
C SER A 31 -6.16 9.51 -14.29
N LEU A 32 -5.57 8.81 -13.33
CA LEU A 32 -4.45 7.91 -13.59
C LEU A 32 -4.89 6.73 -14.45
N GLU A 33 -3.94 6.12 -15.16
CA GLU A 33 -4.20 4.86 -15.84
C GLU A 33 -4.25 3.73 -14.82
N TYR A 34 -5.41 3.08 -14.76
CA TYR A 34 -5.69 1.92 -13.90
C TYR A 34 -5.53 0.62 -14.67
N MET A 35 -4.95 -0.37 -14.00
CA MET A 35 -4.76 -1.73 -14.48
C MET A 35 -5.81 -2.64 -13.83
N ASP A 36 -6.35 -3.56 -14.64
CA ASP A 36 -7.24 -4.63 -14.15
C ASP A 36 -6.43 -5.63 -13.32
N TRP A 37 -6.92 -5.99 -12.13
CA TRP A 37 -6.28 -6.99 -11.26
C TRP A 37 -6.96 -8.36 -11.36
N LYS A 38 -6.15 -9.41 -11.52
CA LYS A 38 -6.61 -10.74 -11.94
C LYS A 38 -7.18 -11.64 -10.84
N SER A 39 -7.18 -11.25 -9.57
CA SER A 39 -7.63 -12.14 -8.49
C SER A 39 -8.54 -11.42 -7.48
N GLY A 40 -9.84 -11.44 -7.75
CA GLY A 40 -10.90 -11.28 -6.73
C GLY A 40 -11.50 -9.88 -6.61
N GLY A 41 -12.45 -9.57 -7.49
CA GLY A 41 -13.34 -8.41 -7.37
C GLY A 41 -12.96 -7.19 -8.21
N ASP A 42 -13.82 -6.17 -8.17
CA ASP A 42 -13.66 -4.89 -8.90
C ASP A 42 -12.56 -3.99 -8.29
N THR A 43 -11.46 -4.56 -7.80
CA THR A 43 -10.32 -3.79 -7.28
C THR A 43 -9.42 -3.37 -8.43
N ASN A 44 -9.15 -2.07 -8.53
CA ASN A 44 -8.34 -1.51 -9.59
C ASN A 44 -7.09 -0.84 -9.00
N PHE A 45 -5.97 -0.93 -9.70
CA PHE A 45 -4.71 -0.34 -9.25
C PHE A 45 -4.15 0.60 -10.30
N ALA A 46 -3.74 1.81 -9.91
CA ALA A 46 -2.96 2.68 -10.76
C ALA A 46 -1.50 2.71 -10.26
N PRO A 47 -0.54 2.09 -10.98
CA PRO A 47 0.84 2.08 -10.53
C PRO A 47 1.50 3.44 -10.74
N ILE A 48 2.08 3.99 -9.69
CA ILE A 48 2.87 5.23 -9.70
C ILE A 48 4.37 4.88 -9.72
N ALA A 49 4.78 3.79 -9.06
CA ALA A 49 6.11 3.21 -9.16
C ALA A 49 6.05 1.67 -9.26
N SER A 50 6.89 1.11 -10.13
CA SER A 50 7.01 -0.33 -10.38
C SER A 50 8.48 -0.79 -10.40
N ALA A 51 8.74 -2.06 -10.69
CA ALA A 51 10.09 -2.62 -10.60
C ALA A 51 11.05 -1.99 -11.62
N PHE A 52 10.55 -1.69 -12.81
CA PHE A 52 11.29 -1.12 -13.93
C PHE A 52 10.71 0.18 -14.49
N GLY A 53 9.63 0.71 -13.89
CA GLY A 53 8.94 1.90 -14.38
C GLY A 53 7.85 1.59 -15.41
N ASP A 54 7.64 0.32 -15.73
CA ASP A 54 6.55 -0.13 -16.58
C ASP A 54 5.19 0.04 -15.89
N MET A 55 4.14 0.23 -16.69
CA MET A 55 2.75 0.27 -16.24
C MET A 55 2.28 -1.12 -15.84
N GLU A 56 2.65 -1.57 -14.65
CA GLU A 56 2.31 -2.88 -14.10
C GLU A 56 2.13 -2.84 -12.58
N CYS A 57 1.44 -3.86 -12.03
CA CYS A 57 1.21 -4.00 -10.59
C CYS A 57 1.82 -5.29 -10.01
N HIS A 58 2.73 -5.94 -10.75
CA HIS A 58 3.39 -7.17 -10.34
C HIS A 58 4.27 -6.97 -9.10
N GLY A 59 4.55 -8.07 -8.41
CA GLY A 59 5.49 -8.05 -7.30
C GLY A 59 6.92 -7.90 -7.83
N PHE A 60 7.78 -7.14 -7.15
CA PHE A 60 9.16 -6.95 -7.64
C PHE A 60 9.94 -8.28 -7.72
N TRP A 61 9.51 -9.29 -6.96
CA TRP A 61 10.10 -10.63 -7.01
C TRP A 61 9.89 -11.34 -8.35
N ASP A 62 8.86 -11.00 -9.12
CA ASP A 62 8.65 -11.54 -10.48
C ASP A 62 9.78 -11.08 -11.42
N HIS A 63 10.50 -10.02 -11.02
CA HIS A 63 11.67 -9.47 -11.68
C HIS A 63 12.99 -9.76 -10.94
N GLY A 64 12.96 -10.64 -9.93
CA GLY A 64 14.13 -10.97 -9.12
C GLY A 64 14.62 -9.82 -8.21
N LYS A 65 13.75 -8.86 -7.88
CA LYS A 65 14.07 -7.70 -7.03
C LYS A 65 13.33 -7.76 -5.69
N ALA A 66 13.95 -7.21 -4.64
CA ALA A 66 13.25 -6.86 -3.40
C ALA A 66 12.34 -5.64 -3.64
N ASP A 67 11.29 -5.46 -2.83
CA ASP A 67 10.33 -4.34 -2.90
C ASP A 67 10.94 -2.99 -2.42
N LYS A 68 12.04 -2.57 -3.06
CA LYS A 68 12.74 -1.31 -2.85
C LYS A 68 13.30 -0.79 -4.17
N ASP A 69 13.69 0.48 -4.18
CA ASP A 69 14.28 1.15 -5.33
C ASP A 69 13.37 1.05 -6.58
N GLY A 70 12.08 1.31 -6.36
CA GLY A 70 11.08 1.40 -7.41
C GLY A 70 11.38 2.55 -8.37
N ILE A 71 10.98 2.36 -9.62
CA ILE A 71 11.12 3.35 -10.68
C ILE A 71 9.73 3.91 -10.98
N TRP A 72 9.65 5.24 -11.09
CA TRP A 72 8.42 5.95 -11.41
C TRP A 72 7.87 5.52 -12.77
N THR A 73 6.56 5.29 -12.85
CA THR A 73 5.85 5.01 -14.09
C THR A 73 5.38 6.31 -14.75
N GLN A 74 4.75 6.22 -15.92
CA GLN A 74 4.14 7.39 -16.58
C GLN A 74 3.04 8.06 -15.74
N ASN A 75 2.34 7.33 -14.86
CA ASN A 75 1.35 7.93 -13.96
C ASN A 75 1.97 8.95 -12.99
N ALA A 76 3.26 8.81 -12.64
CA ALA A 76 3.94 9.71 -11.72
C ALA A 76 3.97 11.17 -12.22
N GLU A 77 3.94 11.38 -13.54
CA GLU A 77 3.90 12.72 -14.14
C GLU A 77 2.57 13.44 -13.86
N ASN A 78 1.51 12.68 -13.63
CA ASN A 78 0.15 13.18 -13.41
C ASN A 78 -0.20 13.34 -11.93
N CYS A 79 0.68 12.94 -11.00
CA CYS A 79 0.42 12.98 -9.56
C CYS A 79 1.58 13.57 -8.73
N PRO A 80 2.02 14.81 -9.03
CA PRO A 80 3.20 15.40 -8.42
C PRO A 80 3.12 15.53 -6.89
N THR A 81 1.93 15.73 -6.33
CA THR A 81 1.74 15.83 -4.88
C THR A 81 1.96 14.47 -4.20
N LEU A 82 1.43 13.40 -4.78
CA LEU A 82 1.63 12.03 -4.27
C LEU A 82 3.08 11.55 -4.42
N VAL A 83 3.73 11.88 -5.54
CA VAL A 83 5.17 11.64 -5.74
C VAL A 83 5.99 12.38 -4.68
N GLN A 84 5.68 13.66 -4.43
CA GLN A 84 6.39 14.44 -3.44
C GLN A 84 6.14 13.93 -2.01
N TRP A 85 4.91 13.53 -1.67
CA TRP A 85 4.60 12.89 -0.39
C TRP A 85 5.44 11.63 -0.18
N THR A 86 5.52 10.77 -1.20
CA THR A 86 6.32 9.54 -1.15
C THR A 86 7.81 9.86 -0.94
N ARG A 87 8.35 10.87 -1.63
CA ARG A 87 9.74 11.32 -1.44
C ARG A 87 9.99 11.88 -0.04
N ASN A 88 9.01 12.59 0.53
CA ASN A 88 9.11 13.19 1.86
C ASN A 88 9.16 12.15 3.00
N VAL A 89 8.78 10.89 2.75
CA VAL A 89 8.98 9.79 3.71
C VAL A 89 10.47 9.60 4.05
N GLY A 90 11.37 9.91 3.12
CA GLY A 90 12.82 9.88 3.37
C GLY A 90 13.43 8.47 3.44
N ALA A 91 12.69 7.44 2.99
CA ALA A 91 13.16 6.06 2.86
C ALA A 91 13.12 5.61 1.40
N ASN A 92 13.82 4.53 1.07
CA ASN A 92 13.64 3.85 -0.22
C ASN A 92 12.17 3.42 -0.35
N PHE A 93 11.57 3.64 -1.52
CA PHE A 93 10.24 3.16 -1.84
C PHE A 93 10.31 2.01 -2.84
N GLY A 94 9.41 1.05 -2.72
CA GLY A 94 9.21 -0.02 -3.69
C GLY A 94 8.02 0.28 -4.58
N ARG A 95 6.96 -0.52 -4.44
CA ARG A 95 5.68 -0.32 -5.14
C ARG A 95 4.94 0.88 -4.56
N VAL A 96 4.57 1.84 -5.40
CA VAL A 96 3.72 2.99 -5.05
C VAL A 96 2.51 2.95 -5.97
N ARG A 97 1.30 2.90 -5.43
CA ARG A 97 0.08 2.61 -6.19
C ARG A 97 -1.14 3.30 -5.58
N ILE A 98 -2.07 3.75 -6.42
CA ILE A 98 -3.45 3.95 -5.99
C ILE A 98 -4.15 2.60 -5.95
N ILE A 99 -4.95 2.38 -4.91
CA ILE A 99 -5.82 1.21 -4.79
C ILE A 99 -7.24 1.75 -4.76
N LYS A 100 -8.01 1.47 -5.81
CA LYS A 100 -9.43 1.78 -5.86
C LYS A 100 -10.21 0.54 -5.44
N LEU A 101 -10.77 0.61 -4.24
CA LEU A 101 -11.65 -0.42 -3.70
C LEU A 101 -13.09 -0.05 -4.00
N ASN A 102 -13.87 -1.02 -4.47
CA ASN A 102 -15.33 -0.89 -4.53
C ASN A 102 -15.94 -1.36 -3.21
N PRO A 103 -17.14 -0.86 -2.85
CA PRO A 103 -17.85 -1.31 -1.65
C PRO A 103 -17.97 -2.83 -1.60
N ASN A 104 -17.75 -3.40 -0.42
CA ASN A 104 -17.76 -4.84 -0.18
C ASN A 104 -18.41 -5.14 1.18
N THR A 105 -18.87 -6.38 1.42
CA THR A 105 -19.43 -6.74 2.74
C THR A 105 -18.35 -7.05 3.77
N GLU A 106 -18.67 -6.91 5.06
CA GLU A 106 -17.76 -7.32 6.15
C GLU A 106 -17.40 -8.81 6.08
N ALA A 107 -18.33 -9.66 5.61
CA ALA A 107 -18.10 -11.08 5.42
C ALA A 107 -17.07 -11.36 4.31
N GLU A 108 -17.17 -10.65 3.18
CA GLU A 108 -16.19 -10.73 2.08
C GLU A 108 -14.82 -10.19 2.51
N ALA A 109 -14.79 -9.07 3.25
CA ALA A 109 -13.55 -8.53 3.81
C ALA A 109 -12.87 -9.54 4.75
N THR A 110 -13.64 -10.16 5.66
CA THR A 110 -13.13 -11.17 6.60
C THR A 110 -12.64 -12.43 5.89
N HIS A 111 -13.37 -12.90 4.87
CA HIS A 111 -12.97 -14.07 4.08
C HIS A 111 -11.62 -13.85 3.37
N ASN A 112 -11.36 -12.63 2.91
CA ASN A 112 -10.17 -12.28 2.16
C ASN A 112 -8.97 -11.83 3.03
N LEU A 113 -9.04 -11.96 4.37
CA LEU A 113 -7.92 -11.66 5.25
C LEU A 113 -6.69 -12.50 4.89
N HIS A 114 -5.57 -11.84 4.63
CA HIS A 114 -4.31 -12.47 4.27
C HIS A 114 -3.11 -11.70 4.84
N LEU A 115 -1.98 -12.39 4.92
CA LEU A 115 -0.68 -11.77 5.19
C LEU A 115 0.04 -11.54 3.87
N ASP A 116 0.59 -10.35 3.68
CA ASP A 116 1.44 -10.07 2.54
C ASP A 116 2.86 -10.59 2.74
N ASP A 117 3.47 -11.03 1.64
CA ASP A 117 4.88 -11.40 1.59
C ASP A 117 5.78 -10.21 1.23
N ASN A 118 5.81 -9.20 2.12
CA ASN A 118 6.46 -7.90 1.85
C ASN A 118 7.99 -7.96 1.82
N ASN A 119 8.61 -8.95 2.47
CA ASN A 119 10.08 -9.03 2.61
C ASN A 119 10.71 -10.08 1.69
N ARG A 120 9.96 -10.59 0.71
CA ARG A 120 10.50 -11.52 -0.29
C ARG A 120 11.72 -10.91 -0.98
N LEU A 121 12.81 -11.68 -1.03
CA LEU A 121 14.12 -11.29 -1.58
C LEU A 121 14.80 -10.09 -0.87
N ASN A 122 14.24 -9.56 0.22
CA ASN A 122 14.88 -8.50 0.98
C ASN A 122 16.18 -9.04 1.62
N PRO A 123 17.34 -8.39 1.47
CA PRO A 123 18.57 -8.89 2.06
C PRO A 123 18.57 -8.88 3.60
N ASP A 124 19.30 -9.81 4.18
CA ASP A 124 19.54 -9.83 5.62
C ASP A 124 20.31 -8.58 6.08
N GLY A 125 19.97 -8.07 7.26
CA GLY A 125 20.57 -6.85 7.82
C GLY A 125 19.94 -5.55 7.33
N GLU A 126 19.08 -5.61 6.31
CA GLU A 126 18.28 -4.46 5.89
C GLU A 126 17.01 -4.28 6.74
N GLY A 127 16.39 -3.10 6.64
CA GLY A 127 15.11 -2.81 7.27
C GLY A 127 13.95 -3.57 6.63
N TRP A 128 12.89 -3.80 7.41
CA TRP A 128 11.64 -4.35 6.87
C TRP A 128 11.03 -3.41 5.83
N VAL A 129 10.46 -4.01 4.77
CA VAL A 129 9.49 -3.31 3.93
C VAL A 129 8.26 -3.02 4.78
N VAL A 130 7.94 -1.74 4.93
CA VAL A 130 6.76 -1.25 5.64
C VAL A 130 5.76 -0.76 4.61
N ARG A 131 4.51 -1.22 4.70
CA ARG A 131 3.40 -0.70 3.90
C ARG A 131 2.79 0.50 4.62
N VAL A 132 2.64 1.60 3.89
CA VAL A 132 1.92 2.79 4.36
C VAL A 132 0.66 2.97 3.52
N TRP A 133 -0.42 3.41 4.17
CA TRP A 133 -1.67 3.77 3.52
C TRP A 133 -1.95 5.25 3.77
N LEU A 134 -2.31 5.96 2.70
CA LEU A 134 -2.81 7.34 2.75
C LEU A 134 -4.22 7.31 2.14
N GLU A 135 -5.21 7.66 2.94
CA GLU A 135 -6.59 7.71 2.48
C GLU A 135 -6.81 8.97 1.62
N LEU A 136 -7.37 8.80 0.42
CA LEU A 136 -7.57 9.89 -0.56
C LEU A 136 -9.05 10.29 -0.70
N SER A 137 -9.95 9.47 -0.17
CA SER A 137 -11.39 9.71 -0.16
C SER A 137 -11.95 9.54 1.25
N ASP A 138 -12.84 10.44 1.65
CA ASP A 138 -13.56 10.32 2.93
C ASP A 138 -14.91 9.64 2.70
N ASP A 139 -15.01 8.38 3.12
CA ASP A 139 -16.29 7.67 3.25
C ASP A 139 -16.41 7.14 4.69
N PRO A 140 -17.35 7.64 5.50
CA PRO A 140 -17.50 7.22 6.90
C PRO A 140 -17.88 5.74 7.08
N ASN A 141 -18.23 5.04 6.00
CA ASN A 141 -18.52 3.60 6.03
C ASN A 141 -17.31 2.73 5.63
N SER A 142 -16.20 3.33 5.23
CA SER A 142 -14.97 2.63 4.87
C SER A 142 -14.05 2.49 6.09
N TYR A 143 -13.49 1.30 6.29
CA TYR A 143 -12.52 1.02 7.34
C TYR A 143 -11.68 -0.22 6.99
N MET A 144 -10.47 -0.30 7.56
CA MET A 144 -9.63 -1.49 7.51
C MET A 144 -9.90 -2.43 8.67
N ILE A 145 -9.88 -3.74 8.39
CA ILE A 145 -9.90 -4.80 9.40
C ILE A 145 -8.50 -5.41 9.48
N LEU A 146 -7.87 -5.36 10.66
CA LEU A 146 -6.60 -6.03 10.93
C LEU A 146 -6.79 -7.04 12.05
N ARG A 147 -6.13 -8.19 11.95
CA ARG A 147 -6.05 -9.21 13.01
C ARG A 147 -4.63 -9.72 13.14
N GLU A 148 -4.14 -9.86 14.37
CA GLU A 148 -2.84 -10.47 14.65
C GLU A 148 -2.85 -11.97 14.28
N ASP A 149 -3.96 -12.65 14.58
CA ASP A 149 -4.29 -13.96 14.02
C ASP A 149 -5.61 -13.85 13.23
N LYS A 150 -5.55 -14.11 11.92
CA LYS A 150 -6.72 -14.03 11.04
C LYS A 150 -7.91 -14.88 11.50
N ASN A 151 -7.65 -15.97 12.22
CA ASN A 151 -8.67 -16.90 12.72
C ASN A 151 -9.16 -16.56 14.13
N ASP A 152 -8.59 -15.56 14.80
CA ASP A 152 -8.99 -15.11 16.13
C ASP A 152 -9.59 -13.70 16.08
N PRO A 153 -10.94 -13.58 16.06
CA PRO A 153 -11.62 -12.29 16.07
C PRO A 153 -11.33 -11.43 17.31
N SER A 154 -10.83 -12.01 18.40
CA SER A 154 -10.51 -11.24 19.61
C SER A 154 -9.28 -10.34 19.44
N THR A 155 -8.48 -10.60 18.39
CA THR A 155 -7.30 -9.79 18.02
C THR A 155 -7.63 -8.68 17.01
N GLU A 156 -8.91 -8.46 16.71
CA GLU A 156 -9.33 -7.52 15.68
C GLU A 156 -9.11 -6.05 16.10
N SER A 157 -8.55 -5.28 15.16
CA SER A 157 -8.50 -3.83 15.19
C SER A 157 -9.20 -3.29 13.94
N ARG A 158 -9.99 -2.23 14.12
CA ARG A 158 -10.63 -1.48 13.02
C ARG A 158 -10.01 -0.08 12.94
N ILE A 159 -9.63 0.34 11.74
CA ILE A 159 -9.02 1.66 11.47
C ILE A 159 -9.86 2.37 10.41
N SER A 160 -10.29 3.59 10.70
CA SER A 160 -11.03 4.50 9.81
C SER A 160 -10.32 5.83 9.74
#